data_AF-A0A2W2BLQ5-F1
#
_entry.id   AF-A0A2W2BLQ5-F1
#
_cell.length_a   1.000
_cell.length_b   1.000
_cell.length_c   1.000
_cell.angle_alpha   90.00
_cell.angle_beta   90.00
_cell.angle_gamma   90.00
#
_symmetry.space_group_name_H-M   'P 1'
#
loop_
_entity.id
_entity.type
_entity.pdbx_description
1 polymer ?
#
loop_
_entity_poly.entity_id
_entity_poly.type
_entity_poly.pdbx_seq_one_letter_code
_entity_poly.pdbx_strand_id
1 'polypeptide(L)'
;MKKGVLLLLLAGVFAMSAMNSSCKKSDDNTTTMTLYDSLGGTTMVQDPANTSTMIEKGRLGIRSVVDSAIFVIAADNQLNGFFTVLLAEVTSGNTTGFEALSKNLTDFICVAAGAKNFTYGGKNMVAAHDPAQNSRMNGKATSANFDQFLNDVGVAAKKCGLSDQLIGQVAARLNTVRSQVVQQ
;
A
#
# COMPACT_ATOMS: atom_id res chain seq x y z
N MET A 1 53.18 -34.48 -35.90
CA MET A 1 53.20 -34.34 -34.42
C MET A 1 51.98 -35.07 -33.89
N LYS A 2 52.18 -36.03 -32.98
CA LYS A 2 51.32 -37.19 -32.76
C LYS A 2 50.11 -36.89 -31.87
N LYS A 3 48.98 -37.47 -32.28
CA LYS A 3 47.68 -37.55 -31.59
C LYS A 3 47.81 -38.40 -30.32
N GLY A 4 47.27 -37.91 -29.20
CA GLY A 4 47.07 -38.68 -27.96
C GLY A 4 45.70 -39.34 -27.95
N VAL A 5 45.70 -40.64 -27.64
CA VAL A 5 44.61 -41.61 -27.75
C VAL A 5 43.98 -41.89 -26.38
N LEU A 6 42.65 -41.99 -26.38
CA LEU A 6 41.72 -42.88 -25.65
C LEU A 6 42.19 -43.60 -24.35
N LEU A 7 41.37 -43.52 -23.29
CA LEU A 7 41.12 -44.55 -22.25
C LEU A 7 40.09 -43.94 -21.24
N LEU A 8 39.10 -44.58 -20.62
CA LEU A 8 38.40 -45.88 -20.72
C LEU A 8 37.22 -45.74 -19.72
N LEU A 9 36.03 -46.24 -20.07
CA LEU A 9 34.86 -46.38 -19.17
C LEU A 9 35.19 -47.29 -17.97
N LEU A 10 34.71 -46.95 -16.76
CA LEU A 10 34.27 -47.97 -15.80
C LEU A 10 33.27 -47.42 -14.76
N ALA A 11 32.13 -48.11 -14.67
CA ALA A 11 31.08 -47.89 -13.69
C ALA A 11 31.50 -48.38 -12.29
N GLY A 12 31.01 -47.71 -11.25
CA GLY A 12 31.18 -48.13 -9.86
C GLY A 12 30.06 -47.58 -8.98
N VAL A 13 29.10 -48.45 -8.67
CA VAL A 13 28.02 -48.24 -7.70
C VAL A 13 28.62 -48.10 -6.30
N PHE A 14 28.21 -47.06 -5.56
CA PHE A 14 28.34 -47.03 -4.10
C PHE A 14 26.98 -46.71 -3.49
N ALA A 15 26.48 -47.67 -2.72
CA ALA A 15 25.34 -47.55 -1.82
C ALA A 15 25.76 -46.85 -0.51
N MET A 16 24.79 -46.66 0.40
CA MET A 16 24.83 -46.05 1.75
C MET A 16 24.67 -44.51 1.73
N SER A 17 23.74 -43.87 2.48
CA SER A 17 22.92 -44.29 3.61
C SER A 17 21.72 -43.35 3.71
N ALA A 18 20.53 -43.89 3.94
CA ALA A 18 19.40 -43.08 4.40
C ALA A 18 19.66 -42.67 5.86
N MET A 19 20.02 -41.42 6.07
CA MET A 19 19.95 -40.79 7.40
C MET A 19 18.72 -39.89 7.39
N ASN A 20 17.66 -40.38 8.03
CA ASN A 20 16.54 -39.55 8.43
C ASN A 20 17.08 -38.41 9.31
N SER A 21 17.27 -37.23 8.73
CA SER A 21 17.33 -36.00 9.51
C SER A 21 15.95 -35.82 10.13
N SER A 22 15.82 -36.34 11.35
CA SER A 22 14.75 -36.00 12.28
C SER A 22 14.62 -34.49 12.28
N CYS A 23 13.49 -34.00 11.74
CA CYS A 23 13.08 -32.61 11.81
C CYS A 23 13.01 -32.20 13.29
N LYS A 24 14.11 -31.66 13.82
CA LYS A 24 13.97 -30.66 14.88
C LYS A 24 13.27 -29.50 14.21
N LYS A 25 12.00 -29.29 14.57
CA LYS A 25 11.30 -28.03 14.37
C LYS A 25 12.22 -26.95 14.92
N SER A 26 12.96 -26.30 14.04
CA SER A 26 13.51 -25.00 14.32
C SER A 26 12.30 -24.09 14.38
N ASP A 27 12.03 -23.55 15.56
CA ASP A 27 11.07 -22.46 15.74
C ASP A 27 11.50 -21.33 14.81
N ASP A 28 10.82 -21.24 13.67
CA ASP A 28 11.07 -20.27 12.64
C ASP A 28 10.61 -18.92 13.17
N ASN A 29 11.52 -18.18 13.79
CA ASN A 29 11.31 -16.78 14.15
C ASN A 29 11.43 -15.91 12.88
N THR A 30 10.74 -16.30 11.80
CA THR A 30 10.49 -15.43 10.67
C THR A 30 9.55 -14.33 11.16
N THR A 31 10.11 -13.18 11.50
CA THR A 31 9.33 -11.95 11.60
C THR A 31 8.66 -11.71 10.26
N THR A 32 7.36 -11.99 10.18
CA THR A 32 6.55 -11.73 8.99
C THR A 32 6.69 -10.25 8.62
N MET A 33 7.29 -9.96 7.47
CA MET A 33 7.44 -8.59 6.98
C MET A 33 6.06 -7.94 6.82
N THR A 34 5.92 -6.72 7.32
CA THR A 34 4.71 -5.94 7.10
C THR A 34 4.69 -5.35 5.69
N LEU A 35 3.53 -4.83 5.26
CA LEU A 35 3.45 -4.07 4.01
C LEU A 35 4.35 -2.81 4.10
N TYR A 36 4.41 -2.19 5.27
CA TYR A 36 5.26 -1.03 5.50
C TYR A 36 6.75 -1.34 5.32
N ASP A 37 7.21 -2.49 5.84
CA ASP A 37 8.59 -2.95 5.66
C ASP A 37 8.90 -3.22 4.19
N SER A 38 7.94 -3.81 3.46
CA SER A 38 8.07 -4.09 2.03
C SER A 38 8.20 -2.82 1.18
N LEU A 39 7.74 -1.68 1.69
CA LEU A 39 7.87 -0.35 1.07
C LEU A 39 9.16 0.39 1.49
N GLY A 40 10.07 -0.27 2.22
CA GLY A 40 11.32 0.30 2.71
C GLY A 40 11.31 0.73 4.17
N GLY A 41 10.18 0.53 4.86
CA GLY A 41 10.04 0.67 6.30
C GLY A 41 10.50 2.03 6.83
N THR A 42 11.18 2.01 7.98
CA THR A 42 11.67 3.18 8.71
C THR A 42 12.96 3.79 8.14
N THR A 43 13.44 3.30 6.98
CA THR A 43 14.64 3.86 6.34
C THR A 43 14.39 5.32 6.00
N MET A 44 15.20 6.25 6.53
CA MET A 44 15.02 7.67 6.28
C MET A 44 15.58 8.06 4.91
N VAL A 45 14.81 8.81 4.14
CA VAL A 45 15.18 9.41 2.85
C VAL A 45 14.81 10.88 2.84
N GLN A 46 15.41 11.68 1.95
CA GLN A 46 15.03 13.08 1.81
C GLN A 46 13.58 13.19 1.33
N ASP A 47 12.81 14.09 1.94
CA ASP A 47 11.44 14.34 1.51
C ASP A 47 11.43 15.24 0.25
N PRO A 48 10.93 14.76 -0.90
CA PRO A 48 10.87 15.58 -2.12
C PRO A 48 9.94 16.80 -2.01
N ALA A 49 8.92 16.74 -1.14
CA ALA A 49 7.97 17.82 -0.91
C ALA A 49 8.49 18.84 0.12
N ASN A 50 9.47 18.47 0.94
CA ASN A 50 10.14 19.37 1.87
C ASN A 50 11.61 18.94 2.05
N THR A 51 12.47 19.43 1.15
CA THR A 51 13.87 19.01 1.04
C THR A 51 14.72 19.30 2.28
N SER A 52 14.21 20.09 3.23
CA SER A 52 14.82 20.37 4.53
C SER A 52 14.54 19.28 5.58
N THR A 53 13.76 18.26 5.25
CA THR A 53 13.33 17.21 6.17
C THR A 53 13.57 15.81 5.62
N MET A 54 13.68 14.85 6.53
CA MET A 54 13.77 13.43 6.20
C MET A 54 12.41 12.76 6.47
N ILE A 55 12.09 11.75 5.67
CA ILE A 55 10.86 10.96 5.76
C ILE A 55 11.19 9.46 5.72
N GLU A 56 10.43 8.65 6.45
CA GLU A 56 10.52 7.19 6.33
C GLU A 56 10.14 6.74 4.90
N LYS A 57 10.93 5.87 4.29
CA LYS A 57 10.74 5.42 2.91
C LYS A 57 9.40 4.73 2.71
N GLY A 58 8.94 3.95 3.70
CA GLY A 58 7.61 3.35 3.71
C GLY A 58 6.50 4.41 3.64
N ARG A 59 6.59 5.46 4.47
CA ARG A 59 5.65 6.59 4.45
C ARG A 59 5.70 7.34 3.13
N LEU A 60 6.88 7.61 2.59
CA LEU A 60 7.03 8.29 1.31
C LEU A 60 6.32 7.51 0.19
N GLY A 61 6.53 6.19 0.10
CA GLY A 61 5.86 5.34 -0.88
C GLY A 61 4.34 5.39 -0.75
N ILE A 62 3.81 5.32 0.48
CA ILE A 62 2.36 5.44 0.74
C ILE A 62 1.85 6.83 0.34
N ARG A 63 2.52 7.91 0.75
CA ARG A 63 2.11 9.28 0.44
C ARG A 63 2.06 9.52 -1.06
N SER A 64 3.06 9.05 -1.81
CA SER A 64 3.07 9.18 -3.27
C SER A 64 1.86 8.49 -3.93
N VAL A 65 1.48 7.30 -3.47
CA VAL A 65 0.27 6.61 -3.94
C VAL A 65 -0.99 7.37 -3.55
N VAL A 66 -1.07 7.87 -2.31
CA VAL A 66 -2.21 8.65 -1.81
C VAL A 66 -2.41 9.93 -2.63
N ASP A 67 -1.36 10.71 -2.83
CA ASP A 67 -1.43 11.95 -3.61
C ASP A 67 -1.88 11.65 -5.04
N SER A 68 -1.32 10.61 -5.66
CA SER A 68 -1.74 10.16 -6.99
C SER A 68 -3.20 9.71 -7.02
N ALA A 69 -3.66 8.97 -6.01
CA ALA A 69 -5.02 8.47 -5.90
C ALA A 69 -6.03 9.59 -5.74
N ILE A 70 -5.74 10.61 -4.94
CA ILE A 70 -6.63 11.77 -4.78
C ILE A 70 -6.88 12.44 -6.14
N PHE A 71 -5.86 12.62 -6.98
CA PHE A 71 -6.05 13.19 -8.31
C PHE A 71 -6.78 12.27 -9.28
N VAL A 72 -6.52 10.96 -9.24
CA VAL A 72 -7.26 9.98 -10.07
C VAL A 72 -8.74 9.98 -9.70
N ILE A 73 -9.06 9.90 -8.41
CA ILE A 73 -10.43 9.91 -7.89
C ILE A 73 -11.14 11.24 -8.18
N ALA A 74 -10.43 12.36 -8.06
CA ALA A 74 -11.00 13.68 -8.39
C ALA A 74 -11.37 13.81 -9.88
N ALA A 75 -10.70 13.06 -10.75
CA ALA A 75 -11.00 13.01 -12.18
C ALA A 75 -12.08 11.96 -12.54
N ASP A 76 -12.48 11.10 -11.61
CA ASP A 76 -13.50 10.07 -11.83
C ASP A 76 -14.91 10.65 -11.65
N ASN A 77 -15.71 10.62 -12.73
CA ASN A 77 -17.11 11.10 -12.71
C ASN A 77 -18.03 10.35 -11.75
N GLN A 78 -17.68 9.12 -11.35
CA GLN A 78 -18.45 8.33 -10.38
C GLN A 78 -18.14 8.74 -8.93
N LEU A 79 -16.95 9.27 -8.67
CA LEU A 79 -16.48 9.57 -7.31
C LEU A 79 -16.30 11.06 -7.02
N ASN A 80 -16.03 11.89 -8.03
CA ASN A 80 -15.76 13.31 -7.85
C ASN A 80 -16.90 14.06 -7.13
N GLY A 81 -18.14 13.58 -7.29
CA GLY A 81 -19.33 14.10 -6.62
C GLY A 81 -19.23 14.08 -5.09
N PHE A 82 -18.43 13.19 -4.49
CA PHE A 82 -18.21 13.15 -3.03
C PHE A 82 -17.25 14.24 -2.54
N PHE A 83 -16.43 14.83 -3.43
CA PHE A 83 -15.31 15.70 -3.07
C PHE A 83 -15.54 17.18 -3.41
N THR A 84 -16.79 17.61 -3.62
CA THR A 84 -17.13 18.97 -4.08
C THR A 84 -16.46 20.10 -3.30
N VAL A 85 -16.39 19.99 -1.97
CA VAL A 85 -15.68 20.96 -1.11
C VAL A 85 -14.20 21.01 -1.42
N LEU A 86 -13.55 19.85 -1.52
CA LEU A 86 -12.12 19.76 -1.83
C LEU A 86 -11.81 20.31 -3.23
N LEU A 87 -12.63 19.98 -4.23
CA LEU A 87 -12.45 20.50 -5.58
C LEU A 87 -12.61 22.03 -5.63
N ALA A 88 -13.56 22.59 -4.89
CA ALA A 88 -13.74 24.05 -4.79
C ALA A 88 -12.52 24.73 -4.16
N GLU A 89 -11.99 24.16 -3.07
CA GLU A 89 -10.79 24.66 -2.39
C GLU A 89 -9.58 24.68 -3.33
N VAL A 90 -9.27 23.56 -3.97
CA VAL A 90 -8.13 23.44 -4.88
C VAL A 90 -8.27 24.37 -6.09
N THR A 91 -9.48 24.48 -6.66
CA THR A 91 -9.76 25.39 -7.79
C THR A 91 -9.56 26.86 -7.40
N SER A 92 -9.81 27.22 -6.14
CA SER A 92 -9.56 28.56 -5.60
C SER A 92 -8.10 28.82 -5.20
N GLY A 93 -7.20 27.85 -5.39
CA GLY A 93 -5.80 27.94 -4.98
C GLY A 93 -5.54 27.65 -3.50
N ASN A 94 -6.54 27.13 -2.76
CA ASN A 94 -6.40 26.75 -1.35
C ASN A 94 -6.13 25.24 -1.23
N THR A 95 -4.90 24.87 -0.90
CA THR A 95 -4.47 23.46 -0.76
C THR A 95 -4.61 22.90 0.65
N THR A 96 -5.06 23.68 1.63
CA THR A 96 -5.11 23.26 3.05
C THR A 96 -5.94 21.99 3.24
N GLY A 97 -7.11 21.91 2.58
CA GLY A 97 -7.97 20.73 2.65
C GLY A 97 -7.35 19.50 1.98
N PHE A 98 -6.61 19.70 0.88
CA PHE A 98 -5.88 18.64 0.19
C PHE A 98 -4.74 18.10 1.05
N GLU A 99 -3.93 18.98 1.65
CA GLU A 99 -2.84 18.60 2.54
C GLU A 99 -3.34 17.84 3.76
N ALA A 100 -4.46 18.29 4.35
CA ALA A 100 -5.09 17.59 5.47
C ALA A 100 -5.63 16.21 5.07
N LEU A 101 -6.25 16.08 3.89
CA LEU A 101 -6.73 14.80 3.38
C LEU A 101 -5.58 13.83 3.08
N SER A 102 -4.58 14.29 2.33
CA SER A 102 -3.38 13.52 2.00
C SER A 102 -2.68 13.02 3.26
N LYS A 103 -2.46 13.90 4.25
CA LYS A 103 -1.84 13.53 5.52
C LYS A 103 -2.67 12.48 6.26
N ASN A 104 -3.97 12.70 6.45
CA ASN A 104 -4.82 11.79 7.22
C ASN A 104 -4.94 10.41 6.55
N LEU A 105 -5.09 10.37 5.23
CA LEU A 105 -5.16 9.11 4.50
C LEU A 105 -3.81 8.39 4.50
N THR A 106 -2.70 9.11 4.36
CA THR A 106 -1.35 8.56 4.51
C THR A 106 -1.14 7.96 5.90
N ASP A 107 -1.53 8.68 6.96
CA ASP A 107 -1.41 8.19 8.35
C ASP A 107 -2.24 6.93 8.56
N PHE A 108 -3.48 6.92 8.08
CA PHE A 108 -4.37 5.76 8.13
C PHE A 108 -3.73 4.52 7.45
N ILE A 109 -3.22 4.70 6.23
CA ILE A 109 -2.61 3.59 5.48
C ILE A 109 -1.27 3.17 6.11
N CYS A 110 -0.47 4.08 6.66
CA CYS A 110 0.76 3.71 7.37
C CYS A 110 0.45 2.78 8.55
N VAL A 111 -0.55 3.11 9.37
CA VAL A 111 -1.01 2.25 10.47
C VAL A 111 -1.50 0.90 9.95
N ALA A 112 -2.36 0.90 8.92
CA ALA A 112 -2.88 -0.32 8.32
C ALA A 112 -1.80 -1.20 7.66
N ALA A 113 -0.73 -0.57 7.16
CA ALA A 113 0.42 -1.24 6.56
C ALA A 113 1.38 -1.85 7.60
N GLY A 114 1.20 -1.55 8.89
CA GLY A 114 1.97 -2.12 10.00
C GLY A 114 3.01 -1.18 10.61
N ALA A 115 3.05 0.08 10.19
CA ALA A 115 3.99 1.06 10.75
C ALA A 115 3.73 1.29 12.25
N LYS A 116 4.80 1.46 13.03
CA LYS A 116 4.73 1.61 14.50
C LYS A 116 4.80 3.06 14.97
N ASN A 117 5.32 3.94 14.12
CA ASN A 117 5.61 5.35 14.47
C ASN A 117 4.49 6.31 14.05
N PHE A 118 3.36 5.79 13.56
CA PHE A 118 2.24 6.61 13.08
C PHE A 118 0.98 6.30 13.86
N THR A 119 0.18 7.34 14.05
CA THR A 119 -1.16 7.26 14.64
C THR A 119 -2.12 7.96 13.71
N TYR A 120 -3.25 7.33 13.43
CA TYR A 120 -4.36 7.96 12.74
C TYR A 120 -5.17 8.80 13.73
N GLY A 121 -5.18 10.12 13.54
CA GLY A 121 -5.90 11.06 14.40
C GLY A 121 -7.26 11.52 13.84
N GLY A 122 -7.70 10.95 12.72
CA GLY A 122 -8.95 11.35 12.07
C GLY A 122 -10.21 10.73 12.68
N LYS A 123 -11.37 11.06 12.12
CA LYS A 123 -12.65 10.42 12.45
C LYS A 123 -12.55 8.92 12.17
N ASN A 124 -13.24 8.09 12.97
CA ASN A 124 -13.39 6.69 12.61
C ASN A 124 -14.06 6.55 11.23
N MET A 125 -13.86 5.41 10.55
CA MET A 125 -14.28 5.25 9.15
C MET A 125 -15.79 5.43 8.94
N VAL A 126 -16.64 5.12 9.92
CA VAL A 126 -18.08 5.38 9.84
C VAL A 126 -18.35 6.88 9.84
N ALA A 127 -17.82 7.60 10.83
CA ALA A 127 -18.03 9.03 10.99
C ALA A 127 -17.35 9.86 9.88
N ALA A 128 -16.24 9.37 9.33
CA ALA A 128 -15.57 10.00 8.20
C ALA A 128 -16.41 9.95 6.92
N HIS A 129 -17.23 8.91 6.73
CA HIS A 129 -17.99 8.67 5.50
C HIS A 129 -19.51 8.89 5.65
N ASP A 130 -19.96 9.34 6.82
CA ASP A 130 -21.35 9.73 7.08
C ASP A 130 -21.54 11.25 6.87
N PRO A 131 -22.35 11.69 5.88
CA PRO A 131 -22.65 13.11 5.65
C PRO A 131 -23.26 13.84 6.85
N ALA A 132 -23.95 13.12 7.75
CA ALA A 132 -24.51 13.71 8.97
C ALA A 132 -23.42 14.06 10.00
N GLN A 133 -22.25 13.43 9.92
CA GLN A 133 -21.14 13.63 10.86
C GLN A 133 -19.93 14.30 10.22
N ASN A 134 -19.82 14.29 8.89
CA ASN A 134 -18.77 14.92 8.12
C ASN A 134 -19.36 15.73 6.96
N SER A 135 -19.47 17.05 7.14
CA SER A 135 -20.01 17.97 6.13
C SER A 135 -19.19 18.01 4.83
N ARG A 136 -17.97 17.44 4.80
CA ARG A 136 -17.18 17.29 3.58
C ARG A 136 -17.58 16.10 2.72
N MET A 137 -18.39 15.17 3.23
CA MET A 137 -18.89 14.02 2.46
C MET A 137 -20.23 14.36 1.81
N ASN A 138 -20.22 14.49 0.48
CA ASN A 138 -21.42 14.83 -0.28
C ASN A 138 -22.23 13.58 -0.66
N GLY A 139 -22.78 12.90 0.36
CA GLY A 139 -23.62 11.71 0.20
C GLY A 139 -23.00 10.43 0.78
N LYS A 140 -23.82 9.38 0.85
CA LYS A 140 -23.40 8.06 1.33
C LYS A 140 -22.80 7.25 0.19
N ALA A 141 -21.70 6.55 0.47
CA ALA A 141 -21.08 5.68 -0.52
C ALA A 141 -21.82 4.34 -0.63
N THR A 142 -22.01 3.88 -1.86
CA THR A 142 -22.51 2.54 -2.16
C THR A 142 -21.37 1.54 -2.30
N SER A 143 -21.68 0.24 -2.37
CA SER A 143 -20.69 -0.79 -2.71
C SER A 143 -20.00 -0.53 -4.06
N ALA A 144 -20.75 -0.03 -5.05
CA ALA A 144 -20.19 0.27 -6.37
C ALA A 144 -19.20 1.47 -6.32
N ASN A 145 -19.46 2.47 -5.47
CA ASN A 145 -18.49 3.55 -5.27
C ASN A 145 -17.21 3.03 -4.60
N PHE A 146 -17.33 2.11 -3.65
CA PHE A 146 -16.16 1.53 -2.99
C PHE A 146 -15.33 0.66 -3.94
N ASP A 147 -15.97 -0.12 -4.81
CA ASP A 147 -15.29 -0.90 -5.84
C ASP A 147 -14.52 0.02 -6.80
N GLN A 148 -15.16 1.11 -7.24
CA GLN A 148 -14.51 2.10 -8.09
C GLN A 148 -13.33 2.78 -7.38
N PHE A 149 -13.47 3.10 -6.09
CA PHE A 149 -12.37 3.64 -5.29
C PHE A 149 -11.16 2.69 -5.26
N LEU A 150 -11.37 1.37 -5.09
CA LEU A 150 -10.28 0.41 -5.12
C LEU A 150 -9.61 0.33 -6.50
N ASN A 151 -10.40 0.44 -7.58
CA ASN A 151 -9.87 0.48 -8.95
C ASN A 151 -8.95 1.69 -9.15
N ASP A 152 -9.39 2.88 -8.72
CA ASP A 152 -8.63 4.12 -8.84
C ASP A 152 -7.34 4.11 -8.01
N VAL A 153 -7.39 3.56 -6.78
CA VAL A 153 -6.19 3.32 -5.98
C VAL A 153 -5.22 2.39 -6.71
N GLY A 154 -5.72 1.35 -7.38
CA GLY A 154 -4.92 0.47 -8.22
C GLY A 154 -4.24 1.21 -9.37
N VAL A 155 -4.97 2.08 -10.08
CA VAL A 155 -4.42 2.93 -11.16
C VAL A 155 -3.33 3.86 -10.63
N ALA A 156 -3.58 4.53 -9.51
CA ALA A 156 -2.62 5.43 -8.86
C ALA A 156 -1.36 4.69 -8.40
N ALA A 157 -1.51 3.54 -7.76
CA ALA A 157 -0.40 2.72 -7.31
C ALA A 157 0.49 2.24 -8.47
N LYS A 158 -0.11 1.88 -9.61
CA LYS A 158 0.63 1.56 -10.85
C LYS A 158 1.44 2.75 -11.36
N LYS A 159 0.87 3.96 -11.34
CA LYS A 159 1.59 5.20 -11.71
C LYS A 159 2.79 5.47 -10.80
N CYS A 160 2.72 5.05 -9.54
CA CYS A 160 3.83 5.12 -8.58
C CYS A 160 4.82 3.94 -8.68
N GLY A 161 4.65 3.03 -9.63
CA GLY A 161 5.57 1.92 -9.88
C GLY A 161 5.46 0.75 -8.91
N LEU A 162 4.35 0.62 -8.16
CA LEU A 162 4.12 -0.55 -7.32
C LEU A 162 3.87 -1.79 -8.19
N SER A 163 4.35 -2.95 -7.71
CA SER A 163 4.05 -4.23 -8.35
C SER A 163 2.59 -4.65 -8.13
N ASP A 164 2.04 -5.45 -9.04
CA ASP A 164 0.67 -5.97 -8.91
C ASP A 164 0.44 -6.72 -7.58
N GLN A 165 1.46 -7.41 -7.07
CA GLN A 165 1.41 -8.06 -5.76
C GLN A 165 1.18 -7.04 -4.63
N LEU A 166 1.95 -5.94 -4.60
CA LEU A 166 1.81 -4.91 -3.58
C LEU A 166 0.48 -4.17 -3.71
N ILE A 167 0.01 -3.93 -4.95
CA ILE A 167 -1.30 -3.34 -5.21
C ILE A 167 -2.42 -4.22 -4.65
N GLY A 168 -2.36 -5.53 -4.88
CA GLY A 168 -3.32 -6.48 -4.32
C GLY A 168 -3.33 -6.48 -2.79
N GLN A 169 -2.16 -6.36 -2.15
CA GLN A 169 -2.07 -6.24 -0.68
C GLN A 169 -2.68 -4.94 -0.16
N VAL A 170 -2.44 -3.80 -0.83
CA VAL A 170 -3.06 -2.51 -0.49
C VAL A 170 -4.59 -2.61 -0.60
N ALA A 171 -5.10 -3.13 -1.71
CA ALA A 171 -6.53 -3.30 -1.94
C ALA A 171 -7.18 -4.19 -0.87
N ALA A 172 -6.53 -5.31 -0.52
CA ALA A 172 -7.00 -6.20 0.54
C ALA A 172 -7.08 -5.50 1.91
N ARG A 173 -6.08 -4.65 2.24
CA ARG A 173 -6.09 -3.87 3.48
C ARG A 173 -7.20 -2.82 3.50
N LEU A 174 -7.37 -2.06 2.41
CA LEU A 174 -8.47 -1.10 2.30
C LEU A 174 -9.84 -1.78 2.39
N ASN A 175 -9.99 -2.96 1.82
CA ASN A 175 -11.25 -3.70 1.85
C ASN A 175 -11.68 -4.13 3.27
N THR A 176 -10.77 -4.14 4.26
CA THR A 176 -11.11 -4.46 5.66
C THR A 176 -12.06 -3.45 6.30
N VAL A 177 -12.09 -2.20 5.81
CA VAL A 177 -12.98 -1.15 6.32
C VAL A 177 -14.22 -0.92 5.46
N ARG A 178 -14.46 -1.76 4.44
CA ARG A 178 -15.60 -1.61 3.51
C ARG A 178 -16.92 -1.41 4.24
N SER A 179 -17.22 -2.23 5.25
CA SER A 179 -18.49 -2.18 5.99
C SER A 179 -18.69 -0.88 6.78
N GLN A 180 -17.64 -0.11 7.02
CA GLN A 180 -17.70 1.18 7.70
C GLN A 180 -17.88 2.34 6.71
N VAL A 181 -17.38 2.17 5.48
CA VAL A 181 -17.42 3.19 4.42
C VAL A 181 -18.70 3.10 3.59
N VAL A 182 -19.14 1.88 3.26
CA VAL A 182 -20.38 1.64 2.50
C VAL A 182 -21.57 1.82 3.44
N GLN A 183 -22.40 2.83 3.17
CA GLN A 183 -23.51 3.22 4.03
C GLN A 183 -24.86 3.28 3.27
N GLN A 184 -24.86 2.84 2.00
CA GLN A 184 -26.03 2.79 1.13
C GLN A 184 -26.03 1.55 0.24
#